data_AF-A0A7S2VCQ9-F1
#
_entry.id   AF-A0A7S2VCQ9-F1
#
_cell.length_a   1.000
_cell.length_b   1.000
_cell.length_c   1.000
_cell.angle_alpha   90.00
_cell.angle_beta   90.00
_cell.angle_gamma   90.00
#
_symmetry.space_group_name_H-M   'P 1'
#
loop_
_entity.id
_entity.type
_entity.pdbx_description
1 polymer ?
#
loop_
_entity_poly.entity_id
_entity_poly.type
_entity_poly.pdbx_seq_one_letter_code
_entity_poly.pdbx_strand_id
1 'polypeptide(L)'
;MEVPPSPTPKRLSPGADNGEISNQQPPAKDVEIGAGDSSAVSSVKSLTAASTQQRSDEWVEINDDVYNMFFLSRFGGQAFWYAAYIFVLKMTLYVFLAMDAFDVEQPTDVSVEVLVTQFFMLPVAVAMQDDLIATYYLVANIKYSPLVKMQCPDATKWKFHAANLFRGIDGMFSLLVNFVILLKATEVLSLFLNFAALQFLQTIDNIALRLCAEGYLSDRLELVANQVTSVKLPNKNNQLYRSMDSILFLSTFAALLIGWAMISFG
;
A
#
# COMPACT_ATOMS: atom_id res chain seq x y z
N MET A 1 -14.72 -2.47 51.33
CA MET A 1 -15.05 -1.77 50.08
C MET A 1 -15.10 -2.82 48.99
N GLU A 2 -16.30 -3.28 48.65
CA GLU A 2 -16.50 -4.21 47.55
C GLU A 2 -16.30 -3.47 46.22
N VAL A 3 -15.42 -4.02 45.38
CA VAL A 3 -15.17 -3.51 44.03
C VAL A 3 -16.35 -3.95 43.16
N PRO A 4 -17.07 -3.02 42.50
CA PRO A 4 -18.20 -3.38 41.66
C PRO A 4 -17.74 -4.20 40.45
N PRO A 5 -18.53 -5.19 40.01
CA PRO A 5 -18.16 -6.06 38.90
C PRO A 5 -18.07 -5.27 37.58
N SER A 6 -16.99 -5.55 36.83
CA SER A 6 -16.74 -5.00 35.50
C SER A 6 -17.87 -5.38 34.53
N PRO A 7 -18.37 -4.43 33.70
CA PRO A 7 -19.40 -4.72 32.72
C PRO A 7 -18.87 -5.66 31.62
N THR A 8 -19.56 -6.78 31.43
CA THR A 8 -19.29 -7.76 30.37
C THR A 8 -19.66 -7.18 29.01
N PRO A 9 -18.80 -7.28 27.98
CA PRO A 9 -19.12 -6.79 26.64
C PRO A 9 -20.28 -7.58 26.02
N LYS A 10 -21.31 -6.86 25.55
CA LYS A 10 -22.44 -7.41 24.80
C LYS A 10 -21.94 -7.95 23.46
N ARG A 11 -21.87 -9.28 23.31
CA ARG A 11 -21.79 -9.94 21.99
C ARG A 11 -23.05 -9.61 21.20
N LEU A 12 -22.90 -8.89 20.09
CA LEU A 12 -23.94 -8.75 19.07
C LEU A 12 -24.08 -10.11 18.35
N SER A 13 -25.27 -10.68 18.44
CA SER A 13 -25.64 -11.90 17.70
C SER A 13 -25.78 -11.57 16.21
N PRO A 14 -25.22 -12.39 15.29
CA PRO A 14 -25.48 -12.24 13.87
C PRO A 14 -26.92 -12.67 13.57
N GLY A 15 -27.77 -11.70 13.22
CA GLY A 15 -29.10 -11.94 12.68
C GLY A 15 -28.99 -12.48 11.26
N ALA A 16 -29.42 -13.72 11.08
CA ALA A 16 -29.69 -14.29 9.77
C ALA A 16 -31.03 -13.75 9.27
N ASP A 17 -31.00 -12.97 8.18
CA ASP A 17 -32.21 -12.65 7.42
C ASP A 17 -31.94 -12.91 5.94
N ASN A 18 -32.47 -14.05 5.47
CA ASN A 18 -32.45 -14.49 4.08
C ASN A 18 -33.66 -13.86 3.38
N GLY A 19 -33.45 -12.71 2.75
CA GLY A 19 -34.42 -12.13 1.81
C GLY A 19 -34.21 -12.66 0.40
N GLU A 20 -35.00 -13.65 -0.01
CA GLU A 20 -35.16 -14.05 -1.41
C GLU A 20 -35.74 -12.89 -2.24
N ILE A 21 -34.92 -12.26 -3.09
CA ILE A 21 -35.40 -11.31 -4.09
C ILE A 21 -35.80 -12.11 -5.34
N SER A 22 -37.11 -12.31 -5.48
CA SER A 22 -37.75 -12.84 -6.69
C SER A 22 -37.55 -11.87 -7.86
N ASN A 23 -36.74 -12.29 -8.84
CA ASN A 23 -36.43 -11.52 -10.03
C ASN A 23 -37.54 -11.77 -11.09
N GLN A 24 -38.61 -10.97 -11.05
CA GLN A 24 -39.63 -10.96 -12.11
C GLN A 24 -39.11 -10.17 -13.32
N GLN A 25 -38.80 -10.88 -14.39
CA GLN A 25 -38.41 -10.32 -15.67
C GLN A 25 -39.67 -9.89 -16.46
N PRO A 26 -39.80 -8.61 -16.88
CA PRO A 26 -40.93 -8.17 -17.67
C PRO A 26 -40.85 -8.69 -19.12
N PRO A 27 -41.99 -8.97 -19.77
CA PRO A 27 -42.05 -9.53 -21.11
C PRO A 27 -41.57 -8.53 -22.17
N ALA A 28 -40.78 -9.05 -23.12
CA ALA A 28 -40.33 -8.32 -24.30
C ALA A 28 -41.54 -7.87 -25.14
N LYS A 29 -41.58 -6.57 -25.47
CA LYS A 29 -42.47 -6.02 -26.49
C LYS A 29 -41.71 -5.99 -27.80
N ASP A 30 -42.13 -6.83 -28.74
CA ASP A 30 -41.70 -6.79 -30.13
C ASP A 30 -42.24 -5.50 -30.76
N VAL A 31 -41.33 -4.63 -31.19
CA VAL A 31 -41.63 -3.44 -31.99
C VAL A 31 -41.18 -3.74 -33.41
N GLU A 32 -42.13 -4.02 -34.29
CA GLU A 32 -41.92 -4.02 -35.74
C GLU A 32 -41.62 -2.59 -36.21
N ILE A 33 -40.40 -2.36 -36.70
CA ILE A 33 -40.02 -1.11 -37.36
C ILE A 33 -39.97 -1.38 -38.87
N GLY A 34 -40.83 -0.66 -39.59
CA GLY A 34 -41.00 -0.76 -41.03
C GLY A 34 -39.74 -0.45 -41.83
N ALA A 35 -39.64 -1.14 -42.96
CA ALA A 35 -38.61 -0.96 -43.98
C ALA A 35 -38.75 0.43 -44.64
N GLY A 36 -37.78 1.30 -44.38
CA GLY A 36 -37.66 2.62 -45.01
C GLY A 36 -36.20 2.93 -45.32
N ASP A 37 -35.88 2.95 -46.61
CA ASP A 37 -34.68 3.38 -47.32
C ASP A 37 -33.32 3.45 -46.59
N SER A 38 -32.53 2.44 -46.94
CA SER A 38 -31.13 2.21 -46.63
C SER A 38 -30.25 2.86 -47.72
N SER A 39 -29.50 3.91 -47.39
CA SER A 39 -28.18 4.16 -48.01
C SER A 39 -27.38 5.36 -47.46
N ALA A 40 -27.98 6.31 -46.72
CA ALA A 40 -27.25 7.52 -46.30
C ALA A 40 -26.95 7.66 -44.78
N VAL A 41 -27.47 6.77 -43.93
CA VAL A 41 -27.40 6.91 -42.45
C VAL A 41 -26.28 6.05 -41.80
N SER A 42 -25.57 5.23 -42.58
CA SER A 42 -24.54 4.32 -42.04
C SER A 42 -23.18 4.98 -41.75
N SER A 43 -22.88 6.14 -42.35
CA SER A 43 -21.56 6.79 -42.19
C SER A 43 -21.47 7.80 -41.04
N VAL A 44 -22.59 8.24 -40.46
CA VAL A 44 -22.57 9.15 -39.29
C VAL A 44 -22.61 8.38 -37.97
N LYS A 45 -23.25 7.20 -37.93
CA LYS A 45 -23.28 6.37 -36.70
C LYS A 45 -21.92 5.75 -36.34
N SER A 46 -20.98 5.64 -37.27
CA SER A 46 -19.63 5.11 -36.99
C SER A 46 -18.66 6.14 -36.41
N LEU A 47 -18.90 7.44 -36.61
CA LEU A 47 -18.07 8.52 -36.05
C LEU A 47 -18.53 8.96 -34.65
N THR A 48 -19.82 8.83 -34.34
CA THR A 48 -20.35 9.16 -32.99
C THR A 48 -20.18 8.01 -32.00
N ALA A 49 -20.04 6.77 -32.44
CA ALA A 49 -19.72 5.63 -31.57
C ALA A 49 -18.24 5.57 -31.15
N ALA A 50 -17.35 6.26 -31.86
CA ALA A 50 -15.92 6.33 -31.55
C ALA A 50 -15.54 7.39 -30.49
N SER A 51 -16.48 8.25 -30.09
CA SER A 51 -16.26 9.32 -29.10
C SER A 51 -16.92 9.07 -27.73
N THR A 52 -17.79 8.07 -27.62
CA THR A 52 -18.43 7.65 -26.35
C THR A 52 -17.85 6.35 -25.81
N GLN A 53 -16.63 5.99 -26.23
CA GLN A 53 -15.78 5.14 -25.39
C GLN A 53 -15.18 6.02 -24.30
N GLN A 54 -16.07 6.54 -23.44
CA GLN A 54 -15.74 7.03 -22.11
C GLN A 54 -14.94 5.90 -21.48
N ARG A 55 -13.60 6.06 -21.46
CA ARG A 55 -12.72 5.34 -20.55
C ARG A 55 -13.32 5.58 -19.18
N SER A 56 -14.07 4.60 -18.68
CA SER A 56 -14.35 4.49 -17.26
C SER A 56 -12.97 4.54 -16.61
N ASP A 57 -12.62 5.67 -15.99
CA ASP A 57 -11.40 5.79 -15.20
C ASP A 57 -11.43 4.59 -14.23
N GLU A 58 -10.53 3.64 -14.44
CA GLU A 58 -10.44 2.45 -13.61
C GLU A 58 -10.13 2.91 -12.19
N TRP A 59 -11.04 2.64 -11.26
CA TRP A 59 -10.88 3.00 -9.86
C TRP A 59 -10.13 1.87 -9.16
N VAL A 60 -9.00 2.22 -8.55
CA VAL A 60 -8.11 1.29 -7.88
C VAL A 60 -8.18 1.53 -6.38
N GLU A 61 -8.16 0.45 -5.60
CA GLU A 61 -8.06 0.48 -4.15
C GLU A 61 -6.69 1.00 -3.73
N ILE A 62 -6.66 1.87 -2.71
CA ILE A 62 -5.41 2.31 -2.11
C ILE A 62 -4.89 1.24 -1.16
N ASN A 63 -3.58 1.18 -0.92
CA ASN A 63 -3.02 0.20 0.02
C ASN A 63 -3.57 0.39 1.42
N ASP A 64 -3.81 -0.71 2.13
CA ASP A 64 -4.32 -0.69 3.48
C ASP A 64 -3.18 -0.48 4.48
N ASP A 65 -2.75 0.77 4.64
CA ASP A 65 -1.70 1.16 5.56
C ASP A 65 -2.04 2.41 6.40
N VAL A 66 -1.26 2.64 7.46
CA VAL A 66 -1.42 3.77 8.38
C VAL A 66 -1.12 5.12 7.71
N TYR A 67 -0.35 5.14 6.61
CA TYR A 67 -0.11 6.36 5.84
C TYR A 67 -1.37 6.85 5.15
N ASN A 68 -2.26 5.96 4.74
CA ASN A 68 -3.57 6.37 4.23
C ASN A 68 -4.50 6.88 5.34
N MET A 69 -4.31 6.47 6.60
CA MET A 69 -4.97 7.16 7.72
C MET A 69 -4.49 8.61 7.86
N PHE A 70 -3.20 8.90 7.64
CA PHE A 70 -2.71 10.29 7.57
C PHE A 70 -3.42 11.07 6.46
N PHE A 71 -3.61 10.45 5.29
CA PHE A 71 -4.28 11.07 4.16
C PHE A 71 -5.76 11.38 4.47
N LEU A 72 -6.51 10.49 5.10
CA LEU A 72 -7.95 10.64 5.29
C LEU A 72 -8.36 11.36 6.58
N SER A 73 -7.53 11.34 7.63
CA SER A 73 -7.88 11.87 8.95
C SER A 73 -7.86 13.41 9.06
N ARG A 74 -8.67 13.98 9.95
CA ARG A 74 -8.57 15.40 10.30
C ARG A 74 -7.20 15.73 10.92
N PHE A 75 -6.57 16.82 10.50
CA PHE A 75 -5.30 17.26 11.08
C PHE A 75 -5.43 17.51 12.59
N GLY A 76 -4.52 16.94 13.37
CA GLY A 76 -4.57 16.97 14.85
C GLY A 76 -5.68 16.13 15.48
N GLY A 77 -6.45 15.39 14.69
CA GLY A 77 -7.43 14.41 15.18
C GLY A 77 -6.78 13.14 15.73
N GLN A 78 -7.57 12.28 16.35
CA GLN A 78 -7.09 11.05 16.98
C GLN A 78 -6.38 10.12 15.98
N ALA A 79 -6.98 9.88 14.80
CA ALA A 79 -6.38 9.06 13.75
C ALA A 79 -5.06 9.63 13.20
N PHE A 80 -4.94 10.96 13.13
CA PHE A 80 -3.70 11.62 12.72
C PHE A 80 -2.57 11.36 13.72
N TRP A 81 -2.84 11.55 15.02
CA TRP A 81 -1.83 11.30 16.06
C TRP A 81 -1.49 9.83 16.21
N TYR A 82 -2.46 8.93 16.04
CA TYR A 82 -2.21 7.50 16.02
C TYR A 82 -1.28 7.12 14.88
N ALA A 83 -1.55 7.61 13.67
CA ALA A 83 -0.70 7.35 12.52
C ALA A 83 0.72 7.92 12.71
N ALA A 84 0.83 9.12 13.28
CA ALA A 84 2.12 9.71 13.62
C ALA A 84 2.89 8.92 14.68
N TYR A 85 2.20 8.41 15.69
CA TYR A 85 2.79 7.56 16.71
C TYR A 85 3.37 6.28 16.09
N ILE A 86 2.63 5.59 15.23
CA ILE A 86 3.10 4.36 14.57
C ILE A 86 4.30 4.65 13.65
N PHE A 87 4.27 5.74 12.88
CA PHE A 87 5.41 6.16 12.06
C PHE A 87 6.66 6.42 12.92
N VAL A 88 6.54 7.20 14.01
CA VAL A 88 7.66 7.49 14.91
C VAL A 88 8.17 6.22 15.59
N LEU A 89 7.27 5.30 15.97
CA LEU A 89 7.64 4.00 16.52
C LEU A 89 8.47 3.18 15.51
N LYS A 90 8.01 3.03 14.26
CA LYS A 90 8.76 2.34 13.19
C LYS A 90 10.13 2.98 12.99
N MET A 91 10.18 4.30 12.83
CA MET A 91 11.44 5.04 12.65
C MET A 91 12.41 4.84 13.82
N THR A 92 11.91 4.84 15.06
CA THR A 92 12.74 4.61 16.25
C THR A 92 13.32 3.19 16.25
N LEU A 93 12.51 2.19 15.92
CA LEU A 93 12.97 0.79 15.82
C LEU A 93 14.01 0.61 14.72
N TYR A 94 13.81 1.22 13.55
CA TYR A 94 14.81 1.20 12.49
C TYR A 94 16.10 1.93 12.87
N VAL A 95 16.03 3.04 13.60
CA VAL A 95 17.24 3.72 14.12
C VAL A 95 17.99 2.82 15.09
N PHE A 96 17.32 2.13 16.00
CA PHE A 96 17.98 1.19 16.90
C PHE A 96 18.63 0.03 16.15
N LEU A 97 17.94 -0.55 15.17
CA LEU A 97 18.54 -1.57 14.31
C LEU A 97 19.72 -1.05 13.49
N ALA A 98 19.63 0.17 12.97
CA ALA A 98 20.72 0.79 12.23
C ALA A 98 21.93 0.97 13.15
N MET A 99 21.74 1.52 14.35
CA MET A 99 22.82 1.72 15.32
C MET A 99 23.51 0.40 15.66
N ASP A 100 22.74 -0.65 15.96
CA ASP A 100 23.27 -1.99 16.23
C ASP A 100 24.04 -2.54 15.02
N ALA A 101 23.47 -2.44 13.82
CA ALA A 101 24.10 -2.92 12.58
C ALA A 101 25.38 -2.16 12.19
N PHE A 102 25.47 -0.87 12.53
CA PHE A 102 26.66 -0.04 12.27
C PHE A 102 27.78 -0.24 13.31
N ASP A 103 27.46 -0.67 14.54
CA ASP A 103 28.44 -0.94 15.59
C ASP A 103 29.22 -2.25 15.35
N VAL A 104 28.60 -3.21 14.63
CA VAL A 104 29.25 -4.47 14.25
C VAL A 104 30.38 -4.20 13.25
N GLU A 105 31.60 -4.59 13.59
CA GLU A 105 32.76 -4.52 12.69
C GLU A 105 32.51 -5.31 11.41
N GLN A 106 33.00 -4.80 10.27
CA GLN A 106 32.82 -5.50 9.00
C GLN A 106 33.70 -6.76 8.98
N PRO A 107 33.15 -7.95 8.70
CA PRO A 107 33.96 -9.16 8.59
C PRO A 107 34.92 -9.04 7.41
N THR A 108 36.22 -9.21 7.65
CA THR A 108 37.27 -9.13 6.62
C THR A 108 37.39 -10.40 5.77
N ASP A 109 36.83 -11.52 6.27
CA ASP A 109 36.85 -12.81 5.58
C ASP A 109 35.44 -13.40 5.62
N VAL A 110 34.74 -13.33 4.48
CA VAL A 110 33.38 -13.82 4.33
C VAL A 110 33.41 -15.04 3.43
N SER A 111 32.79 -16.14 3.88
CA SER A 111 32.76 -17.37 3.10
C SER A 111 32.03 -17.16 1.76
N VAL A 112 32.46 -17.91 0.74
CA VAL A 112 31.84 -17.84 -0.60
C VAL A 112 30.34 -18.17 -0.54
N GLU A 113 29.94 -19.09 0.35
CA GLU A 113 28.54 -19.46 0.57
C GLU A 113 27.69 -18.25 1.03
N VAL A 114 28.24 -17.43 1.93
CA VAL A 114 27.57 -16.21 2.41
C VAL A 114 27.50 -15.16 1.31
N LEU A 115 28.58 -14.95 0.54
CA LEU A 115 28.56 -14.01 -0.60
C LEU A 115 27.52 -14.38 -1.65
N VAL A 116 27.42 -15.66 -2.01
CA VAL A 116 26.41 -16.17 -2.94
C VAL A 116 25.01 -15.95 -2.38
N THR A 117 24.81 -16.23 -1.09
CA THR A 117 23.53 -16.01 -0.42
C THR A 117 23.15 -14.53 -0.43
N GLN A 118 24.07 -13.63 -0.05
CA GLN A 118 23.87 -12.19 -0.08
C GLN A 118 23.42 -11.71 -1.47
N PHE A 119 24.09 -12.16 -2.54
CA PHE A 119 23.72 -11.82 -3.91
C PHE A 119 22.27 -12.21 -4.25
N PHE A 120 21.85 -13.43 -3.91
CA PHE A 120 20.48 -13.89 -4.16
C PHE A 120 19.44 -13.22 -3.25
N MET A 121 19.85 -12.73 -2.08
CA MET A 121 18.97 -12.02 -1.15
C MET A 121 18.75 -10.55 -1.53
N LEU A 122 19.58 -9.94 -2.38
CA LEU A 122 19.37 -8.56 -2.86
C LEU A 122 18.01 -8.33 -3.56
N PRO A 123 17.58 -9.13 -4.57
CA PRO A 123 16.27 -8.91 -5.19
C PRO A 123 15.13 -9.19 -4.21
N VAL A 124 15.31 -10.16 -3.31
CA VAL A 124 14.36 -10.46 -2.22
C VAL A 124 14.24 -9.26 -1.27
N ALA A 125 15.36 -8.62 -0.91
CA ALA A 125 15.40 -7.45 -0.05
C ALA A 125 14.59 -6.27 -0.60
N VAL A 126 14.66 -6.03 -1.90
CA VAL A 126 13.87 -4.98 -2.57
C VAL A 126 12.40 -5.38 -2.66
N ALA A 127 12.11 -6.63 -3.05
CA ALA A 127 10.75 -7.11 -3.23
C ALA A 127 9.94 -7.17 -1.93
N MET A 128 10.61 -7.41 -0.78
CA MET A 128 9.98 -7.41 0.55
C MET A 128 9.66 -6.00 1.08
N GLN A 129 10.09 -4.91 0.42
CA GLN A 129 9.76 -3.56 0.88
C GLN A 129 8.36 -3.13 0.43
N ASP A 130 7.31 -3.67 1.06
CA ASP A 130 5.91 -3.40 0.71
C ASP A 130 5.62 -1.89 0.61
N ASP A 131 6.09 -1.08 1.56
CA ASP A 131 5.92 0.37 1.58
C ASP A 131 6.58 1.08 0.39
N LEU A 132 7.75 0.61 -0.03
CA LEU A 132 8.49 1.18 -1.16
C LEU A 132 7.82 0.82 -2.49
N ILE A 133 7.43 -0.45 -2.65
CA ILE A 133 6.70 -0.94 -3.84
C ILE A 133 5.35 -0.23 -3.98
N ALA A 134 4.62 -0.11 -2.87
CA ALA A 134 3.39 0.68 -2.78
C ALA A 134 3.62 2.13 -3.22
N THR A 135 4.71 2.75 -2.78
CA THR A 135 5.06 4.12 -3.15
C THR A 135 5.35 4.25 -4.64
N TYR A 136 6.10 3.31 -5.23
CA TYR A 136 6.37 3.29 -6.67
C TYR A 136 5.08 3.16 -7.47
N TYR A 137 4.22 2.23 -7.07
CA TYR A 137 2.91 2.04 -7.69
C TYR A 137 2.03 3.30 -7.59
N LEU A 138 1.94 3.92 -6.41
CA LEU A 138 1.11 5.12 -6.21
C LEU A 138 1.62 6.32 -7.02
N VAL A 139 2.94 6.54 -7.04
CA VAL A 139 3.56 7.62 -7.82
C VAL A 139 3.37 7.41 -9.32
N ALA A 140 3.55 6.19 -9.80
CA ALA A 140 3.39 5.82 -11.21
C ALA A 140 1.92 5.85 -11.64
N ASN A 141 1.05 5.15 -10.93
CA ASN A 141 -0.25 4.73 -11.44
C ASN A 141 -1.44 5.49 -10.83
N ILE A 142 -1.31 6.16 -9.68
CA ILE A 142 -2.48 6.76 -9.01
C ILE A 142 -2.45 8.28 -9.06
N LYS A 143 -3.59 8.91 -9.37
CA LYS A 143 -3.78 10.37 -9.34
C LYS A 143 -4.76 10.76 -8.23
N TYR A 144 -4.46 11.85 -7.52
CA TYR A 144 -5.42 12.45 -6.58
C TYR A 144 -6.69 12.88 -7.33
N SER A 145 -7.85 12.58 -6.75
CA SER A 145 -9.15 13.01 -7.26
C SER A 145 -9.86 13.91 -6.26
N PRO A 146 -10.37 15.09 -6.67
CA PRO A 146 -11.22 15.93 -5.82
C PRO A 146 -12.50 15.21 -5.34
N LEU A 147 -12.94 14.15 -6.03
CA LEU A 147 -14.09 13.33 -5.62
C LEU A 147 -13.87 12.64 -4.28
N VAL A 148 -12.63 12.28 -3.92
CA VAL A 148 -12.33 11.72 -2.59
C VAL A 148 -12.63 12.73 -1.49
N LYS A 149 -12.50 14.03 -1.76
CA LYS A 149 -12.86 15.07 -0.80
C LYS A 149 -14.38 15.11 -0.53
N MET A 150 -15.21 14.63 -1.45
CA MET A 150 -16.66 14.53 -1.24
C MET A 150 -17.00 13.39 -0.26
N GLN A 151 -16.22 12.30 -0.25
CA GLN A 151 -16.37 11.18 0.67
C GLN A 151 -15.69 11.45 2.02
N CYS A 152 -14.50 12.06 1.98
CA CYS A 152 -13.65 12.35 3.12
C CYS A 152 -13.24 13.84 3.06
N PRO A 153 -13.98 14.78 3.71
CA PRO A 153 -13.72 16.22 3.62
C PRO A 153 -12.30 16.67 3.97
N ASP A 154 -11.63 15.91 4.83
CA ASP A 154 -10.25 16.17 5.29
C ASP A 154 -9.16 15.64 4.33
N ALA A 155 -9.54 14.91 3.26
CA ALA A 155 -8.63 14.31 2.29
C ALA A 155 -8.15 15.33 1.23
N THR A 156 -7.14 16.12 1.59
CA THR A 156 -6.57 17.15 0.70
C THR A 156 -5.43 16.62 -0.16
N LYS A 157 -5.20 17.27 -1.31
CA LYS A 157 -4.12 16.90 -2.25
C LYS A 157 -2.73 16.92 -1.62
N TRP A 158 -2.44 17.87 -0.75
CA TRP A 158 -1.13 17.94 -0.10
C TRP A 158 -0.92 16.75 0.84
N LYS A 159 -1.95 16.34 1.60
CA LYS A 159 -1.89 15.18 2.51
C LYS A 159 -1.67 13.89 1.74
N PHE A 160 -2.27 13.75 0.56
CA PHE A 160 -2.01 12.61 -0.33
C PHE A 160 -0.52 12.52 -0.68
N HIS A 161 0.09 13.63 -1.12
CA HIS A 161 1.52 13.64 -1.44
C HIS A 161 2.41 13.44 -0.21
N ALA A 162 2.05 14.04 0.94
CA ALA A 162 2.81 13.88 2.18
C ALA A 162 2.75 12.44 2.72
N ALA A 163 1.57 11.80 2.69
CA ALA A 163 1.42 10.39 3.07
C ALA A 163 2.29 9.48 2.19
N ASN A 164 2.30 9.70 0.87
CA ASN A 164 3.15 8.95 -0.04
C ASN A 164 4.64 9.23 0.18
N LEU A 165 5.01 10.46 0.57
CA LEU A 165 6.38 10.80 0.92
C LEU A 165 6.83 10.07 2.19
N PHE A 166 6.01 10.05 3.24
CA PHE A 166 6.33 9.33 4.47
C PHE A 166 6.45 7.82 4.25
N ARG A 167 5.53 7.23 3.47
CA ARG A 167 5.63 5.82 3.06
C ARG A 167 6.91 5.54 2.28
N GLY A 168 7.29 6.43 1.37
CA GLY A 168 8.54 6.31 0.61
C GLY A 168 9.79 6.41 1.48
N ILE A 169 9.80 7.33 2.46
CA ILE A 169 10.88 7.48 3.43
C ILE A 169 11.01 6.20 4.27
N ASP A 170 9.90 5.67 4.76
CA ASP A 170 9.86 4.44 5.55
C ASP A 170 10.41 3.24 4.77
N GLY A 171 9.88 3.00 3.56
CA GLY A 171 10.37 1.94 2.69
C GLY A 171 11.85 2.07 2.33
N MET A 172 12.34 3.30 2.08
CA MET A 172 13.75 3.54 1.78
C MET A 172 14.67 3.32 3.00
N PHE A 173 14.25 3.77 4.18
CA PHE A 173 15.03 3.61 5.40
C PHE A 173 15.10 2.14 5.82
N SER A 174 13.97 1.43 5.77
CA SER A 174 13.90 -0.02 5.96
C SER A 174 14.82 -0.76 4.98
N LEU A 175 14.82 -0.39 3.69
CA LEU A 175 15.71 -1.00 2.70
C LEU A 175 17.19 -0.78 3.01
N LEU A 176 17.57 0.44 3.42
CA LEU A 176 18.94 0.76 3.78
C LEU A 176 19.40 -0.06 5.00
N VAL A 177 18.59 -0.13 6.05
CA VAL A 177 18.90 -0.94 7.24
C VAL A 177 19.01 -2.42 6.88
N ASN A 178 18.07 -2.94 6.09
CA ASN A 178 18.13 -4.32 5.61
C ASN A 178 19.40 -4.61 4.81
N PHE A 179 19.78 -3.68 3.94
CA PHE A 179 21.00 -3.79 3.14
C PHE A 179 22.27 -3.81 4.01
N VAL A 180 22.37 -2.94 5.00
CA VAL A 180 23.52 -2.93 5.94
C VAL A 180 23.59 -4.25 6.73
N ILE A 181 22.46 -4.72 7.25
CA ILE A 181 22.39 -5.98 7.99
C ILE A 181 22.77 -7.17 7.10
N LEU A 182 22.33 -7.17 5.84
CA LEU A 182 22.71 -8.18 4.84
C LEU A 182 24.23 -8.21 4.62
N LEU A 183 24.87 -7.04 4.49
CA LEU A 183 26.32 -6.96 4.26
C LEU A 183 27.15 -7.42 5.47
N LYS A 184 26.62 -7.25 6.68
CA LYS A 184 27.34 -7.57 7.93
C LYS A 184 27.20 -9.03 8.36
N ALA A 185 26.25 -9.77 7.80
CA ALA A 185 26.03 -11.15 8.20
C ALA A 185 27.20 -12.06 7.77
N THR A 186 27.71 -12.85 8.72
CA THR A 186 28.80 -13.82 8.54
C THR A 186 28.31 -15.24 8.29
N GLU A 187 27.02 -15.50 8.48
CA GLU A 187 26.42 -16.82 8.39
C GLU A 187 25.11 -16.75 7.61
N VAL A 188 24.85 -17.80 6.82
CA VAL A 188 23.63 -17.93 6.01
C VAL A 188 22.38 -17.96 6.89
N LEU A 189 22.42 -18.66 8.02
CA LEU A 189 21.28 -18.72 8.95
C LEU A 189 20.96 -17.34 9.53
N SER A 190 21.99 -16.59 9.93
CA SER A 190 21.85 -15.22 10.44
C SER A 190 21.23 -14.28 9.41
N LEU A 191 21.57 -14.42 8.11
CA LEU A 191 20.90 -13.68 7.04
C LEU A 191 19.38 -13.92 7.06
N PHE A 192 18.93 -15.18 7.03
CA PHE A 192 17.50 -15.48 7.00
C PHE A 192 16.76 -15.01 8.26
N LEU A 193 17.38 -15.15 9.44
CA LEU A 193 16.80 -14.68 10.70
C LEU A 193 16.64 -13.17 10.73
N ASN A 194 17.66 -12.44 10.26
CA ASN A 194 17.61 -10.98 10.17
C ASN A 194 16.52 -10.50 9.21
N PHE A 195 16.36 -11.18 8.06
CA PHE A 195 15.27 -10.89 7.13
C PHE A 195 13.89 -11.15 7.73
N ALA A 196 13.72 -12.25 8.47
CA ALA A 196 12.45 -12.53 9.15
C ALA A 196 12.12 -11.47 10.20
N ALA A 197 13.12 -11.02 10.97
CA ALA A 197 12.95 -9.95 11.95
C ALA A 197 12.59 -8.61 11.31
N LEU A 198 13.22 -8.26 10.18
CA LEU A 198 12.90 -7.04 9.43
C LEU A 198 11.51 -7.09 8.80
N GLN A 199 11.10 -8.25 8.27
CA GLN A 199 9.73 -8.45 7.78
C GLN A 199 8.70 -8.18 8.87
N PHE A 200 8.96 -8.63 10.09
CA PHE A 200 8.08 -8.32 11.22
C PHE A 200 7.94 -6.81 11.43
N LEU A 201 9.04 -6.05 11.43
CA LEU A 201 8.99 -4.58 11.60
C LEU A 201 8.21 -3.88 10.48
N GLN A 202 8.35 -4.34 9.25
CA GLN A 202 7.61 -3.80 8.10
C GLN A 202 6.10 -4.01 8.25
N THR A 203 5.65 -5.07 8.92
CA THR A 203 4.21 -5.36 9.09
C THR A 203 3.52 -4.55 10.20
N ILE A 204 4.25 -3.79 11.02
CA ILE A 204 3.72 -3.12 12.22
C ILE A 204 2.58 -2.15 11.91
N ASP A 205 2.72 -1.34 10.85
CA ASP A 205 1.67 -0.40 10.44
C ASP A 205 0.43 -1.10 9.90
N ASN A 206 0.59 -2.11 9.06
CA ASN A 206 -0.54 -2.90 8.55
C ASN A 206 -1.29 -3.58 9.71
N ILE A 207 -0.57 -4.11 10.70
CA ILE A 207 -1.16 -4.64 11.93
C ILE A 207 -1.89 -3.53 12.70
N ALA A 208 -1.26 -2.37 12.87
CA ALA A 208 -1.85 -1.22 13.57
C ALA A 208 -3.15 -0.74 12.90
N LEU A 209 -3.19 -0.66 11.57
CA LEU A 209 -4.40 -0.34 10.82
C LEU A 209 -5.49 -1.39 11.04
N ARG A 210 -5.15 -2.68 10.94
CA ARG A 210 -6.11 -3.79 11.17
C ARG A 210 -6.69 -3.76 12.58
N LEU A 211 -5.85 -3.50 13.59
CA LEU A 211 -6.31 -3.33 14.97
C LEU A 211 -7.29 -2.15 15.12
N CYS A 212 -7.09 -1.07 14.38
CA CYS A 212 -8.06 0.03 14.31
C CYS A 212 -9.35 -0.41 13.63
N ALA A 213 -9.25 -1.04 12.46
CA ALA A 213 -10.40 -1.47 11.66
C ALA A 213 -11.29 -2.50 12.37
N GLU A 214 -10.71 -3.33 13.23
CA GLU A 214 -11.42 -4.31 14.07
C GLU A 214 -11.97 -3.72 15.38
N GLY A 215 -11.78 -2.41 15.63
CA GLY A 215 -12.39 -1.71 16.77
C GLY A 215 -11.67 -1.91 18.11
N TYR A 216 -10.46 -2.46 18.15
CA TYR A 216 -9.76 -2.71 19.44
C TYR A 216 -9.33 -1.44 20.18
N LEU A 217 -9.21 -0.30 19.49
CA LEU A 217 -8.67 0.93 20.06
C LEU A 217 -9.74 1.97 20.37
N SER A 218 -10.54 2.38 19.38
CA SER A 218 -11.69 3.27 19.56
C SER A 218 -12.54 3.35 18.30
N ASP A 219 -13.84 3.61 18.47
CA ASP A 219 -14.81 3.78 17.37
C ASP A 219 -14.38 4.86 16.35
N ARG A 220 -13.68 5.91 16.80
CA ARG A 220 -13.19 6.98 15.92
C ARG A 220 -12.05 6.52 15.01
N LEU A 221 -11.17 5.67 15.52
CA LEU A 221 -10.08 5.09 14.73
C LEU A 221 -10.62 4.03 13.77
N GLU A 222 -11.56 3.21 14.24
CA GLU A 222 -12.26 2.21 13.44
C GLU A 222 -12.95 2.84 12.22
N LEU A 223 -13.68 3.94 12.43
CA LEU A 223 -14.34 4.65 11.34
C LEU A 223 -13.34 5.10 10.26
N VAL A 224 -12.20 5.68 10.66
CA VAL A 224 -11.19 6.16 9.70
C VAL A 224 -10.45 4.99 9.03
N ALA A 225 -10.17 3.91 9.76
CA ALA A 225 -9.52 2.73 9.21
C ALA A 225 -10.42 2.03 8.16
N ASN A 226 -11.73 1.93 8.42
CA ASN A 226 -12.70 1.42 7.45
C ASN A 226 -12.91 2.37 6.25
N GLN A 227 -12.60 3.66 6.40
CA GLN A 227 -12.54 4.57 5.25
C GLN A 227 -11.31 4.30 4.37
N VAL A 228 -10.16 3.93 4.96
CA VAL A 228 -8.95 3.58 4.18
C VAL A 228 -9.24 2.42 3.23
N THR A 229 -9.91 1.37 3.73
CA THR A 229 -10.22 0.15 2.95
C THR A 229 -11.30 0.36 1.87
N SER A 230 -12.12 1.41 1.99
CA SER A 230 -13.24 1.67 1.08
C SER A 230 -12.95 2.77 0.04
N VAL A 231 -11.96 3.63 0.28
CA VAL A 231 -11.61 4.71 -0.65
C VAL A 231 -10.87 4.16 -1.86
N LYS A 232 -11.37 4.53 -3.05
CA LYS A 232 -10.71 4.23 -4.33
C LYS A 232 -10.21 5.52 -4.97
N LEU A 233 -9.10 5.42 -5.71
CA LEU A 233 -8.55 6.53 -6.49
C LEU A 233 -8.50 6.16 -7.97
N PRO A 234 -8.67 7.13 -8.88
CA PRO A 234 -8.63 6.86 -10.30
C PRO A 234 -7.20 6.56 -10.78
N ASN A 235 -7.08 5.59 -11.68
CA ASN A 235 -5.81 5.20 -12.29
C ASN A 235 -5.35 6.23 -13.33
N LYS A 236 -4.03 6.38 -13.49
CA LYS A 236 -3.36 7.13 -14.56
C LYS A 236 -3.26 6.22 -15.78
N ASN A 237 -4.09 6.48 -16.79
CA ASN A 237 -4.11 5.67 -18.00
C ASN A 237 -3.03 6.08 -19.03
N ASN A 238 -1.77 6.13 -18.62
CA ASN A 238 -0.64 6.46 -19.48
C ASN A 238 0.44 5.36 -19.40
N GLN A 239 0.75 4.76 -20.55
CA GLN A 239 1.71 3.67 -20.68
C GLN A 239 3.11 4.05 -20.19
N LEU A 240 3.54 5.31 -20.38
CA LEU A 240 4.85 5.76 -19.92
C LEU A 240 4.96 5.71 -18.39
N TYR A 241 3.90 6.11 -17.69
CA TYR A 241 3.87 6.07 -16.23
C TYR A 241 3.83 4.65 -15.69
N ARG A 242 3.14 3.73 -16.38
CA ARG A 242 3.16 2.30 -16.04
C ARG A 242 4.55 1.68 -16.15
N SER A 243 5.47 2.24 -16.96
CA SER A 243 6.86 1.76 -16.97
C SER A 243 7.70 2.35 -15.85
N MET A 244 7.26 3.43 -15.20
CA MET A 244 8.04 4.09 -14.13
C MET A 244 8.17 3.21 -12.89
N ASP A 245 7.15 2.42 -12.53
CA ASP A 245 7.25 1.51 -11.37
C ASP A 245 8.40 0.50 -11.52
N SER A 246 8.51 -0.07 -12.72
CA SER A 246 9.51 -1.06 -13.10
C SER A 246 10.89 -0.43 -13.20
N ILE A 247 10.99 0.80 -13.71
CA ILE A 247 12.23 1.58 -13.74
C ILE A 247 12.71 1.92 -12.32
N LEU A 248 11.81 2.33 -11.43
CA LEU A 248 12.13 2.63 -10.04
C LEU A 248 12.59 1.37 -9.29
N PHE A 249 11.90 0.24 -9.50
CA PHE A 249 12.31 -1.06 -8.96
C PHE A 249 13.70 -1.47 -9.45
N LEU A 250 13.91 -1.48 -10.77
CA LEU A 250 15.19 -1.89 -11.37
C LEU A 250 16.35 -0.96 -10.99
N SER A 251 16.11 0.35 -10.93
CA SER A 251 17.14 1.30 -10.50
C SER A 251 17.52 1.12 -9.03
N THR A 252 16.55 0.86 -8.16
CA THR A 252 16.80 0.54 -6.74
C THR A 252 17.63 -0.74 -6.61
N PHE A 253 17.23 -1.80 -7.31
CA PHE A 253 17.96 -3.06 -7.33
C PHE A 253 19.39 -2.90 -7.86
N ALA A 254 19.57 -2.17 -8.97
CA ALA A 254 20.87 -1.88 -9.53
C ALA A 254 21.76 -1.09 -8.54
N ALA A 255 21.19 -0.13 -7.81
CA ALA A 255 21.93 0.64 -6.81
C ALA A 255 22.44 -0.25 -5.68
N LEU A 256 21.60 -1.15 -5.15
CA LEU A 256 22.02 -2.10 -4.12
C LEU A 256 23.05 -3.11 -4.64
N LEU A 257 22.89 -3.59 -5.87
CA LEU A 257 23.85 -4.51 -6.48
C LEU A 257 25.23 -3.87 -6.65
N ILE A 258 25.27 -2.61 -7.10
CA ILE A 258 26.51 -1.83 -7.19
C ILE A 258 27.12 -1.62 -5.80
N GLY A 259 26.31 -1.21 -4.82
CA GLY A 259 26.74 -1.04 -3.43
C GLY A 259 27.35 -2.31 -2.84
N TRP A 260 26.68 -3.44 -3.04
CA TRP A 260 27.15 -4.74 -2.57
C TRP A 260 28.47 -5.12 -3.24
N ALA A 261 28.56 -5.02 -4.57
CA ALA A 261 29.77 -5.37 -5.30
C ALA A 261 30.97 -4.50 -4.89
N MET A 262 30.76 -3.19 -4.67
CA MET A 262 31.83 -2.30 -4.20
C MET A 262 32.35 -2.69 -2.82
N ILE A 263 31.46 -3.10 -1.91
CA ILE A 263 31.82 -3.44 -0.52
C ILE A 263 32.41 -4.86 -0.42
N SER A 264 31.96 -5.80 -1.24
CA SER A 264 32.43 -7.18 -1.22
C SER A 264 33.76 -7.39 -1.94
N PHE A 265 34.11 -6.54 -2.92
CA PHE A 265 35.30 -6.74 -3.78
C PHE A 265 36.28 -5.55 -3.80
N GLY A 266 35.97 -4.44 -3.11
CA GLY A 266 36.83 -3.26 -3.02
C GLY A 266 37.60 -3.20 -1.72
#